data_AF-A0AAU9HEL5-F1
#
_entry.id   AF-A0AAU9HEL5-F1
#
_cell.length_a   1.000
_cell.length_b   1.000
_cell.length_c   1.000
_cell.angle_alpha   90.00
_cell.angle_beta   90.00
_cell.angle_gamma   90.00
#
_symmetry.space_group_name_H-M   'P 1'
#
loop_
_entity.id
_entity.type
_entity.pdbx_description
1 polymer ?
#
loop_
_entity_poly.entity_id
_entity_poly.type
_entity_poly.pdbx_seq_one_letter_code
_entity_poly.pdbx_strand_id
1 'polypeptide(L)'
;MKKEITTTFNAVATFVALLVITVHELIYYEPYSESNTIFIDLFFESSLFKSLLLFVMLITMMLVFAEIFRNIWNRLFTDLFKFRDINLNEAYSIISLLTLVLFS
;
A
#
# COMPACT_ATOMS: atom_id res chain seq x y z
N MET A 1 9.83 25.99 -3.78
CA MET A 1 9.06 24.94 -4.49
C MET A 1 7.62 25.00 -4.03
N LYS A 2 6.64 25.03 -4.93
CA LYS A 2 5.22 24.97 -4.54
C LYS A 2 4.92 23.63 -3.86
N LYS A 3 4.31 23.68 -2.67
CA LYS A 3 3.88 22.51 -1.89
C LYS A 3 2.60 21.90 -2.50
N GLU A 4 2.65 21.43 -3.75
CA GLU A 4 1.47 20.91 -4.48
C GLU A 4 1.56 19.40 -4.73
N ILE A 5 0.47 18.67 -4.48
CA ILE A 5 0.41 17.22 -4.77
C ILE A 5 0.46 17.08 -6.28
N THR A 6 1.49 16.39 -6.77
CA THR A 6 1.72 16.30 -8.22
C THR A 6 0.83 15.25 -8.85
N THR A 7 0.49 15.45 -10.12
CA THR A 7 -0.24 14.45 -10.91
C THR A 7 0.51 13.12 -10.96
N THR A 8 1.85 13.18 -11.00
CA THR A 8 2.72 11.99 -10.96
C THR A 8 2.58 11.22 -9.65
N PHE A 9 2.50 11.93 -8.52
CA PHE A 9 2.27 11.31 -7.22
C PHE A 9 0.93 10.59 -7.16
N ASN A 10 -0.14 11.27 -7.59
CA ASN A 10 -1.48 10.67 -7.62
C ASN A 10 -1.53 9.45 -8.54
N ALA A 11 -0.88 9.50 -9.71
CA ALA A 11 -0.80 8.36 -10.62
C ALA A 11 -0.08 7.16 -9.99
N VAL A 12 1.06 7.39 -9.32
CA VAL A 12 1.80 6.32 -8.64
C VAL A 12 0.99 5.74 -7.48
N ALA A 13 0.40 6.57 -6.64
CA ALA A 13 -0.42 6.11 -5.52
C ALA A 13 -1.63 5.28 -6.00
N THR A 14 -2.31 5.74 -7.04
CA THR A 14 -3.46 5.04 -7.65
C THR A 14 -3.03 3.73 -8.28
N PHE A 15 -1.92 3.73 -9.02
CA PHE A 15 -1.38 2.51 -9.63
C PHE A 15 -1.04 1.46 -8.58
N VAL A 16 -0.39 1.84 -7.48
CA VAL A 16 -0.06 0.91 -6.39
C VAL A 16 -1.34 0.37 -5.74
N ALA A 17 -2.35 1.22 -5.51
CA ALA A 17 -3.63 0.76 -4.97
C ALA A 17 -4.32 -0.27 -5.89
N LEU A 18 -4.36 0.01 -7.20
CA LEU A 18 -4.95 -0.90 -8.18
C LEU A 18 -4.19 -2.22 -8.30
N LEU A 19 -2.85 -2.17 -8.28
CA LEU A 19 -2.01 -3.36 -8.34
C LEU A 19 -2.29 -4.29 -7.15
N VAL A 20 -2.42 -3.74 -5.94
CA VAL A 20 -2.70 -4.51 -4.74
C VAL A 20 -4.11 -5.11 -4.77
N ILE A 21 -5.12 -4.34 -5.18
CA ILE A 21 -6.49 -4.85 -5.33
C ILE A 21 -6.49 -6.02 -6.33
N THR A 22 -5.83 -5.85 -7.47
CA THR A 22 -5.78 -6.86 -8.53
C THR A 22 -5.12 -8.16 -8.05
N VAL A 23 -4.01 -8.06 -7.31
CA VAL A 23 -3.34 -9.25 -6.81
C VAL A 23 -4.09 -9.87 -5.63
N HIS A 24 -4.73 -9.08 -4.78
CA HIS A 24 -5.62 -9.60 -3.75
C HIS A 24 -6.73 -10.45 -4.37
N GLU A 25 -7.44 -9.91 -5.36
CA GLU A 25 -8.47 -10.65 -6.11
C GLU A 25 -7.89 -11.92 -6.75
N LEU A 26 -6.71 -11.85 -7.37
CA LEU A 26 -6.06 -13.02 -7.97
C LEU A 26 -5.74 -14.12 -6.95
N ILE A 27 -5.33 -13.77 -5.73
CA ILE A 27 -4.97 -14.72 -4.68
C ILE A 27 -6.19 -15.47 -4.13
N TYR A 28 -7.33 -14.78 -4.05
CA TYR A 28 -8.58 -15.30 -3.48
C TYR A 28 -9.61 -15.72 -4.53
N TYR A 29 -9.26 -15.62 -5.81
CA TYR A 29 -10.10 -16.09 -6.91
C TYR A 29 -10.22 -17.62 -6.86
N GLU A 30 -11.44 -18.11 -6.64
CA GLU A 30 -11.77 -19.54 -6.78
C GLU A 30 -12.32 -19.80 -8.20
N PRO A 31 -11.60 -20.54 -9.06
CA PRO A 31 -12.10 -20.86 -10.39
C PRO A 31 -13.28 -21.83 -10.31
N TYR A 32 -14.38 -21.49 -11.00
CA TYR A 32 -15.61 -22.29 -11.05
C TYR A 32 -15.49 -23.60 -11.87
N SER A 33 -14.33 -23.92 -12.43
CA SER A 33 -14.14 -25.10 -13.26
C SER A 33 -12.68 -25.55 -13.31
N GLU A 34 -12.47 -26.88 -13.29
CA GLU A 34 -11.20 -27.57 -13.54
C GLU A 34 -10.64 -27.24 -14.94
N SER A 35 -10.02 -26.07 -15.11
CA SER A 35 -9.23 -25.78 -16.30
C SER A 35 -7.75 -25.93 -15.95
N ASN A 36 -7.07 -26.87 -16.62
CA ASN A 36 -5.65 -27.18 -16.52
C ASN A 36 -4.75 -25.93 -16.62
N THR A 37 -4.54 -25.22 -15.52
CA THR A 37 -3.54 -24.17 -15.38
C THR A 37 -2.47 -24.58 -14.38
N ILE A 38 -1.83 -25.72 -14.65
CA ILE A 38 -0.80 -26.36 -13.80
C ILE A 38 0.28 -25.36 -13.33
N PHE A 39 0.63 -24.34 -14.12
CA PHE A 39 1.59 -23.30 -13.74
C PHE A 39 1.02 -22.25 -12.77
N ILE A 40 -0.24 -21.83 -12.94
CA ILE A 40 -0.89 -20.87 -12.04
C ILE A 40 -1.22 -21.58 -10.73
N ASP A 41 -1.68 -22.82 -10.80
CA ASP A 41 -1.99 -23.65 -9.63
C ASP A 41 -0.72 -23.94 -8.83
N LEU A 42 0.41 -24.33 -9.42
CA LEU A 42 1.65 -24.57 -8.64
C LEU A 42 2.22 -23.31 -7.96
N PHE A 43 2.15 -22.16 -8.63
CA PHE A 43 2.74 -20.92 -8.11
C PHE A 43 1.85 -20.27 -7.06
N PHE A 44 0.53 -20.27 -7.28
CA PHE A 44 -0.42 -19.65 -6.37
C PHE A 44 -0.94 -20.62 -5.31
N GLU A 45 -1.04 -21.94 -5.49
CA GLU A 45 -1.47 -22.83 -4.39
C GLU A 45 -0.45 -22.95 -3.24
N SER A 46 0.82 -22.61 -3.48
CA SER A 46 1.81 -22.58 -2.41
C SER A 46 1.45 -21.52 -1.36
N SER A 47 0.93 -21.96 -0.22
CA SER A 47 0.58 -21.09 0.91
C SER A 47 1.75 -20.20 1.35
N LEU A 48 2.99 -20.68 1.23
CA LEU A 48 4.19 -19.90 1.52
C LEU A 48 4.38 -18.75 0.53
N PHE A 49 4.20 -19.01 -0.77
CA PHE A 49 4.31 -17.98 -1.80
C PHE A 49 3.20 -16.93 -1.66
N LYS A 50 1.94 -17.34 -1.47
CA LYS A 50 0.81 -16.43 -1.19
C LYS A 50 1.12 -15.53 0.00
N SER A 51 1.58 -16.11 1.11
CA SER A 51 1.90 -15.35 2.33
C SER A 51 3.03 -14.36 2.12
N LEU A 52 4.10 -14.75 1.41
CA LEU A 52 5.23 -13.87 1.15
C LEU A 52 4.86 -12.73 0.20
N LEU A 53 4.05 -13.01 -0.82
CA LEU A 53 3.54 -12.01 -1.76
C LEU A 53 2.65 -10.98 -1.03
N LEU A 54 1.70 -11.45 -0.21
CA LEU A 54 0.85 -10.58 0.61
C LEU A 54 1.68 -9.72 1.57
N PHE A 55 2.72 -10.29 2.18
CA PHE A 55 3.61 -9.55 3.07
C PHE A 55 4.37 -8.43 2.36
N VAL A 56 4.93 -8.72 1.17
CA VAL A 56 5.60 -7.70 0.35
C VAL A 56 4.62 -6.60 -0.07
N MET A 57 3.39 -6.96 -0.42
CA MET A 57 2.35 -5.98 -0.75
C MET A 57 1.98 -5.10 0.42
N LEU A 58 1.84 -5.67 1.61
CA LEU A 58 1.55 -4.93 2.83
C LEU A 58 2.65 -3.89 3.12
N ILE A 59 3.92 -4.29 3.02
CA ILE A 59 5.06 -3.37 3.19
C ILE A 59 5.02 -2.25 2.14
N THR A 60 4.77 -2.60 0.87
CA THR A 60 4.72 -1.63 -0.22
C THR A 60 3.59 -0.62 0.00
N MET A 61 2.41 -1.07 0.41
CA MET A 61 1.29 -0.18 0.77
C MET A 61 1.65 0.74 1.92
N MET A 62 2.24 0.22 2.99
CA MET A 62 2.62 1.02 4.16
C MET A 62 3.60 2.14 3.78
N LEU A 63 4.56 1.86 2.91
CA LEU A 63 5.50 2.87 2.41
C LEU A 63 4.81 3.95 1.57
N VAL A 64 3.90 3.56 0.68
CA VAL A 64 3.14 4.52 -0.14
C VAL A 64 2.22 5.37 0.72
N PHE A 65 1.50 4.77 1.67
CA PHE A 65 0.65 5.52 2.60
C PHE A 65 1.46 6.44 3.52
N ALA A 66 2.64 6.01 3.98
CA ALA A 66 3.55 6.86 4.72
C ALA A 66 3.96 8.09 3.91
N GLU A 67 4.28 7.92 2.63
CA GLU A 67 4.64 9.04 1.76
C GLU A 67 3.45 9.97 1.48
N ILE A 68 2.24 9.42 1.27
CA ILE A 68 1.00 10.20 1.18
C ILE A 68 0.79 11.01 2.46
N PHE A 69 0.87 10.37 3.62
CA PHE A 69 0.67 11.01 4.91
C PHE A 69 1.70 12.09 5.18
N ARG A 70 2.98 11.83 4.88
CA ARG A 70 4.06 12.83 4.98
C ARG A 70 3.75 14.06 4.14
N ASN A 71 3.31 13.86 2.90
CA ASN A 71 2.98 14.95 2.00
C ASN A 71 1.74 15.74 2.48
N ILE A 72 0.73 15.06 3.03
CA ILE A 72 -0.43 15.74 3.62
C ILE A 72 0.00 16.50 4.89
N TRP A 73 0.81 15.90 5.76
CA TRP A 73 1.30 16.52 6.98
C TRP A 73 2.07 17.80 6.70
N ASN A 74 3.13 17.70 5.88
CA ASN A 74 4.06 18.80 5.65
C ASN A 74 3.46 19.97 4.86
N ARG A 75 2.28 19.77 4.28
CA ARG A 75 1.63 20.76 3.41
C ARG A 75 0.30 21.27 3.96
N LEU A 76 -0.53 20.40 4.52
CA LEU A 76 -1.80 20.79 5.11
C LEU A 76 -1.62 21.11 6.60
N PHE A 77 -1.12 20.16 7.38
CA PHE A 77 -1.09 20.30 8.84
C PHE A 77 -0.02 21.28 9.31
N THR A 78 1.18 21.23 8.71
CA THR A 78 2.23 22.23 8.95
C THR A 78 1.73 23.64 8.62
N ASP A 79 1.03 23.84 7.51
CA ASP A 79 0.63 25.18 7.09
C ASP A 79 -0.58 25.71 7.89
N LEU A 80 -1.56 24.85 8.23
CA LEU A 80 -2.73 25.23 9.02
C LEU A 80 -2.42 25.43 10.51
N PHE A 81 -1.64 24.53 11.10
CA PHE A 81 -1.41 24.48 12.55
C PHE A 81 0.00 24.91 12.96
N LYS A 82 0.85 25.29 12.00
CA LYS A 82 2.26 25.66 12.22
C LYS A 82 3.08 24.54 12.89
N PHE A 83 2.73 23.29 12.61
CA PHE A 83 3.50 22.13 13.07
C PHE A 83 4.83 21.98 12.32
N ARG A 84 5.74 21.17 12.87
CA ARG A 84 7.00 20.82 12.19
C ARG A 84 6.72 19.81 11.06
N ASP A 85 7.48 19.95 9.97
CA ASP A 85 7.56 18.93 8.93
C ASP A 85 8.12 17.61 9.47
N ILE A 86 7.53 16.50 9.05
CA ILE A 86 7.96 15.14 9.39
C ILE A 86 8.72 14.50 8.23
N ASN A 87 9.64 13.61 8.57
CA ASN A 87 10.34 12.78 7.60
C ASN A 87 9.55 11.49 7.28
N LEU A 88 10.02 10.71 6.30
CA LEU A 88 9.33 9.47 5.88
C LEU A 88 9.30 8.41 6.99
N ASN A 89 10.34 8.32 7.81
CA ASN A 89 10.41 7.33 8.90
C ASN A 89 9.38 7.64 9.99
N GLU A 90 9.20 8.92 10.31
CA GLU A 90 8.18 9.42 11.25
C GLU A 90 6.78 9.14 10.70
N ALA A 91 6.53 9.47 9.43
CA ALA A 91 5.25 9.18 8.77
C ALA A 91 4.95 7.68 8.72
N TYR A 92 5.95 6.85 8.42
CA TYR A 92 5.82 5.39 8.40
C TYR A 92 5.49 4.82 9.78
N SER A 93 6.14 5.35 10.83
CA SER A 93 5.89 4.93 12.21
C SER A 93 4.46 5.27 12.64
N ILE A 94 3.98 6.47 12.30
CA ILE A 94 2.61 6.93 12.59
C ILE A 94 1.58 6.08 11.85
N ILE A 95 1.77 5.84 10.56
CA ILE A 95 0.86 5.01 9.75
C ILE A 95 0.86 3.56 10.25
N SER A 96 2.01 3.01 10.62
CA SER A 96 2.10 1.66 11.18
C SER A 96 1.33 1.54 12.49
N LEU A 97 1.47 2.53 13.39
CA LEU A 97 0.73 2.59 14.65
C LEU A 97 -0.78 2.75 14.42
N LEU A 98 -1.19 3.61 13.50
CA LEU A 98 -2.60 3.80 13.15
C LEU A 98 -3.21 2.53 12.59
N THR A 99 -2.53 1.84 11.68
CA THR A 99 -2.98 0.56 11.14
C THR A 99 -3.09 -0.47 12.26
N LEU A 100 -2.10 -0.56 13.16
CA LEU A 100 -2.19 -1.48 14.30
C LEU A 100 -3.44 -1.20 15.15
N VAL A 101 -3.73 0.06 15.47
CA VAL A 101 -4.90 0.44 16.28
C VAL A 101 -6.24 0.21 15.56
N LEU A 102 -6.29 0.40 14.24
CA LEU A 102 -7.51 0.22 13.45
C LEU A 102 -7.85 -1.26 13.21
N PHE A 103 -6.85 -2.13 13.21
CA PHE A 103 -7.00 -3.56 12.91
C PHE A 103 -6.71 -4.48 14.12
N SER A 104 -6.47 -3.92 15.31
CA SER A 104 -6.42 -4.63 16.60
C SER A 104 -7.82 -4.75 17.21
#